data_AF-A3ISF2-F1
#
_entry.id   AF-A3ISF2-F1
#
_cell.length_a   1.000
_cell.length_b   1.000
_cell.length_c   1.000
_cell.angle_alpha   90.00
_cell.angle_beta   90.00
_cell.angle_gamma   90.00
#
_symmetry.space_group_name_H-M   'P 1'
#
loop_
_entity.id
_entity.type
_entity.pdbx_description
1 polymer ?
#
loop_
_entity_poly.entity_id
_entity_poly.type
_entity_poly.pdbx_seq_one_letter_code
_entity_poly.pdbx_strand_id
1 'polypeptide(L)'
;MDNALLVQLIGISGYIIYITTSAGVYGIFALGLNLQWGFTGLINFGVVGFMTLGAYTSVLLTLTGIPFIIAVLTGAILAAILGLLIGLSTLRLREDYLAIVTIGVSELVRLVALNEEWLTKGALGLRQYPLPLNIEANLPIKLFLIAILTLL
;
A
#
# COMPACT_ATOMS: atom_id res chain seq x y z
N MET A 1 30.75 9.19 25.46
CA MET A 1 29.48 8.53 25.83
C MET A 1 28.28 9.20 25.17
N ASP A 2 28.39 10.47 24.75
CA ASP A 2 27.28 11.21 24.12
C ASP A 2 26.87 10.70 22.72
N ASN A 3 27.81 10.26 21.88
CA ASN A 3 27.48 9.72 20.56
C ASN A 3 26.69 8.40 20.61
N ALA A 4 26.86 7.58 21.64
CA ALA A 4 26.14 6.31 21.75
C ALA A 4 24.64 6.51 22.06
N LEU A 5 24.32 7.54 22.85
CA LEU A 5 22.94 7.92 23.16
C LEU A 5 22.26 8.57 21.95
N LEU A 6 22.97 9.40 21.18
CA LEU A 6 22.42 9.97 19.95
C LEU A 6 22.12 8.91 18.88
N VAL A 7 22.99 7.91 18.73
CA VAL A 7 22.76 6.78 17.81
C VAL A 7 21.55 5.94 18.26
N GLN A 8 21.40 5.66 19.55
CA GLN A 8 20.23 4.95 20.07
C GLN A 8 18.93 5.75 19.88
N LEU A 9 18.94 7.06 20.14
CA LEU A 9 17.75 7.91 19.97
C LEU A 9 17.32 8.01 18.50
N ILE A 10 18.28 8.08 17.57
CA ILE A 10 18.02 8.04 16.13
C ILE A 10 17.42 6.68 15.74
N GLY A 11 17.95 5.58 16.27
CA GLY A 11 17.44 4.23 16.02
C GLY A 11 15.99 4.04 16.49
N ILE A 12 15.68 4.47 17.72
CA ILE A 12 14.33 4.41 18.29
C ILE A 12 13.36 5.25 17.45
N SER A 13 13.77 6.46 17.03
CA SER A 13 12.92 7.31 16.19
C SER A 13 12.58 6.66 14.85
N GLY A 14 13.54 5.98 14.20
CA GLY A 14 13.33 5.29 12.94
C GLY A 14 12.37 4.10 13.08
N TYR A 15 12.50 3.35 14.17
CA TYR A 15 11.62 2.22 14.46
C TYR A 15 10.16 2.65 14.69
N ILE A 16 9.94 3.72 15.46
CA ILE A 16 8.60 4.26 15.69
C ILE A 16 7.98 4.73 14.38
N ILE A 17 8.72 5.46 13.54
CA ILE A 17 8.22 5.87 12.21
C ILE A 17 7.81 4.67 11.37
N TYR A 18 8.62 3.61 11.36
CA TYR A 18 8.31 2.40 10.59
C TYR A 18 7.01 1.73 11.05
N ILE A 19 6.86 1.54 12.37
CA ILE A 19 5.63 0.94 12.93
C ILE A 19 4.43 1.83 12.67
N THR A 20 4.51 3.12 12.96
CA THR A 20 3.42 4.07 12.78
C THR A 20 3.00 4.17 11.30
N THR A 21 3.97 4.20 10.37
CA THR A 21 3.66 4.20 8.94
C THR A 21 2.98 2.90 8.51
N SER A 22 3.50 1.75 8.96
CA SER A 22 2.91 0.45 8.63
C SER A 22 1.49 0.32 9.21
N ALA A 23 1.29 0.76 10.45
CA ALA A 23 0.00 0.79 11.11
C ALA A 23 -0.99 1.70 10.36
N GLY A 24 -0.57 2.90 9.94
CA GLY A 24 -1.41 3.80 9.15
C GLY A 24 -1.82 3.21 7.79
N VAL A 25 -0.89 2.55 7.09
CA VAL A 25 -1.19 1.85 5.82
C VAL A 25 -2.24 0.75 6.04
N TYR A 26 -2.04 -0.11 7.04
CA TYR A 26 -3.02 -1.17 7.35
C TYR A 26 -4.32 -0.62 7.94
N GLY A 27 -4.29 0.53 8.61
CA GLY A 27 -5.47 1.23 9.12
C GLY A 27 -6.38 1.72 8.00
N ILE A 28 -5.82 2.45 7.02
CA ILE A 28 -6.56 2.87 5.80
C ILE A 28 -7.13 1.65 5.08
N PHE A 29 -6.36 0.56 5.02
CA PHE A 29 -6.79 -0.68 4.39
C PHE A 29 -7.96 -1.35 5.14
N ALA A 30 -7.91 -1.37 6.47
CA ALA A 30 -8.99 -1.86 7.32
C ALA A 30 -10.26 -1.01 7.17
N LEU A 31 -10.13 0.32 7.07
CA LEU A 31 -11.25 1.22 6.77
C LEU A 31 -11.86 0.93 5.39
N GLY A 32 -11.04 0.68 4.37
CA GLY A 32 -11.51 0.27 3.04
C GLY A 32 -12.25 -1.07 3.05
N LEU A 33 -11.81 -2.01 3.87
CA LEU A 33 -12.52 -3.28 4.07
C LEU A 33 -13.81 -3.09 4.88
N ASN A 34 -13.81 -2.22 5.89
CA ASN A 34 -15.00 -1.86 6.65
C ASN A 34 -16.05 -1.20 5.75
N LEU A 35 -15.64 -0.40 4.77
CA LEU A 35 -16.55 0.16 3.79
C LEU A 35 -17.28 -0.93 2.98
N GLN A 36 -16.55 -1.97 2.57
CA GLN A 36 -17.11 -3.08 1.81
C GLN A 36 -17.96 -3.99 2.70
N TRP A 37 -17.36 -4.62 3.71
CA TRP A 37 -18.06 -5.60 4.52
C TRP A 37 -19.05 -4.94 5.50
N GLY A 38 -18.64 -3.87 6.18
CA GLY A 38 -19.45 -3.21 7.21
C GLY A 38 -20.71 -2.54 6.67
N PHE A 39 -20.64 -1.87 5.51
CA PHE A 39 -21.79 -1.15 4.95
C PHE A 39 -22.55 -1.91 3.87
N THR A 40 -21.87 -2.74 3.07
CA THR A 40 -22.53 -3.45 1.95
C THR A 40 -22.80 -4.92 2.23
N GLY A 41 -22.23 -5.49 3.32
CA GLY A 41 -22.30 -6.92 3.63
C GLY A 41 -21.38 -7.79 2.76
N LEU A 42 -20.76 -7.22 1.73
CA LEU A 42 -19.91 -7.93 0.79
C LEU A 42 -18.50 -8.17 1.35
N ILE A 43 -18.12 -9.44 1.44
CA ILE A 43 -16.80 -9.83 1.92
C ILE A 43 -15.80 -9.82 0.75
N ASN A 44 -14.69 -9.09 0.94
CA ASN A 44 -13.56 -9.08 0.03
C ASN A 44 -12.31 -9.59 0.76
N PHE A 45 -11.83 -10.77 0.38
CA PHE A 45 -10.58 -11.34 0.92
C PHE A 45 -9.37 -11.04 0.04
N GLY A 46 -9.60 -10.53 -1.17
CA GLY A 46 -8.58 -10.20 -2.15
C GLY A 46 -8.03 -8.78 -2.07
N VAL A 47 -8.27 -8.07 -0.96
CA VAL A 47 -7.93 -6.65 -0.83
C VAL A 47 -6.43 -6.38 -1.11
N VAL A 48 -5.57 -7.34 -0.77
CA VAL A 48 -4.10 -7.24 -0.94
C VAL A 48 -3.71 -7.18 -2.42
N GLY A 49 -4.47 -7.81 -3.32
CA GLY A 49 -4.26 -7.70 -4.76
C GLY A 49 -4.41 -6.27 -5.27
N PHE A 50 -5.43 -5.54 -4.82
CA PHE A 50 -5.63 -4.14 -5.18
C PHE A 50 -4.53 -3.24 -4.64
N MET A 51 -4.12 -3.46 -3.38
CA MET A 51 -2.99 -2.75 -2.77
C MET A 51 -1.70 -3.00 -3.56
N THR A 52 -1.44 -4.25 -3.94
CA THR A 52 -0.26 -4.64 -4.73
C THR A 52 -0.24 -3.90 -6.08
N LEU A 53 -1.37 -3.90 -6.81
CA LEU A 53 -1.47 -3.22 -8.10
C LEU A 53 -1.22 -1.70 -7.97
N GLY A 54 -1.87 -1.05 -7.00
CA GLY A 54 -1.69 0.39 -6.75
C GLY A 54 -0.26 0.76 -6.35
N ALA A 55 0.33 -0.02 -5.43
CA ALA A 55 1.70 0.21 -4.94
C ALA A 55 2.74 0.05 -6.05
N TYR A 56 2.71 -1.07 -6.80
CA TYR A 56 3.66 -1.30 -7.89
C TYR A 56 3.51 -0.26 -9.01
N THR A 57 2.29 0.09 -9.39
CA THR A 57 2.05 1.15 -10.39
C THR A 57 2.67 2.48 -9.96
N SER A 58 2.43 2.88 -8.71
CA SER A 58 2.93 4.15 -8.18
C SER A 58 4.45 4.17 -8.16
N VAL A 59 5.09 3.09 -7.70
CA VAL A 59 6.56 2.98 -7.65
C VAL A 59 7.16 2.98 -9.05
N LEU A 60 6.61 2.19 -9.97
CA LEU A 60 7.11 2.09 -11.35
C LEU A 60 7.06 3.42 -12.10
N LEU A 61 5.97 4.18 -11.96
CA LEU A 61 5.85 5.50 -12.57
C LEU A 61 6.78 6.52 -11.90
N THR A 62 6.96 6.44 -10.59
CA THR A 62 7.89 7.33 -9.88
C THR A 62 9.35 7.06 -10.31
N LEU A 63 9.69 5.80 -10.63
CA LEU A 63 11.02 5.45 -11.17
C LEU A 63 11.28 6.01 -12.57
N THR A 64 10.25 6.27 -13.38
CA THR A 64 10.41 6.91 -14.69
C THR A 64 10.46 8.44 -14.61
N GLY A 65 10.37 9.01 -13.41
CA GLY A 65 10.41 10.45 -13.18
C GLY A 65 9.05 11.14 -13.20
N ILE A 66 7.95 10.38 -13.26
CA ILE A 66 6.60 10.96 -13.15
C ILE A 66 6.40 11.49 -11.71
N PRO A 67 5.81 12.69 -11.54
CA PRO A 67 5.53 13.22 -10.20
C PRO A 67 4.72 12.24 -9.35
N PHE A 68 5.13 12.08 -8.09
CA PHE A 68 4.54 11.12 -7.15
C PHE A 68 3.01 11.19 -7.07
N ILE A 69 2.43 12.39 -7.07
CA ILE A 69 0.98 12.54 -6.97
C ILE A 69 0.26 11.94 -8.18
N ILE A 70 0.82 12.11 -9.38
CA ILE A 70 0.28 11.57 -10.63
C ILE A 70 0.46 10.05 -10.64
N ALA A 71 1.61 9.57 -10.16
CA ALA A 71 1.88 8.14 -10.02
C ALA A 71 0.87 7.45 -9.09
N VAL A 72 0.59 8.03 -7.91
CA VAL A 72 -0.38 7.51 -6.95
C VAL A 72 -1.80 7.54 -7.51
N LEU A 73 -2.21 8.63 -8.15
CA LEU A 73 -3.54 8.72 -8.77
C LEU A 73 -3.70 7.69 -9.88
N THR A 74 -2.66 7.46 -10.68
CA THR A 74 -2.69 6.43 -11.73
C THR A 74 -2.79 5.03 -11.12
N GLY A 75 -2.07 4.76 -10.04
CA GLY A 75 -2.21 3.52 -9.27
C GLY A 75 -3.63 3.32 -8.71
N ALA A 76 -4.24 4.38 -8.15
CA ALA A 76 -5.61 4.35 -7.66
C ALA A 76 -6.63 4.09 -8.79
N ILE A 77 -6.44 4.71 -9.96
CA ILE A 77 -7.29 4.49 -11.14
C ILE A 77 -7.17 3.04 -11.62
N LEU A 78 -5.97 2.47 -11.71
CA LEU A 78 -5.80 1.07 -12.12
C LEU A 78 -6.41 0.10 -11.09
N ALA A 79 -6.26 0.35 -9.79
CA ALA A 79 -6.92 -0.42 -8.75
C ALA A 79 -8.45 -0.32 -8.85
N ALA A 80 -8.99 0.87 -9.12
CA ALA A 80 -10.42 1.07 -9.35
C ALA A 80 -10.93 0.35 -10.60
N ILE A 81 -10.17 0.35 -11.70
CA ILE A 81 -10.49 -0.41 -12.91
C ILE A 81 -10.53 -1.91 -12.61
N LEU A 82 -9.54 -2.45 -11.89
CA LEU A 82 -9.56 -3.84 -11.47
C LEU A 82 -10.80 -4.13 -10.61
N GLY A 83 -11.14 -3.23 -9.68
CA GLY A 83 -12.33 -3.34 -8.83
C GLY A 83 -13.62 -3.35 -9.63
N LEU A 84 -13.74 -2.49 -10.64
CA LEU A 84 -14.86 -2.45 -11.56
C LEU A 84 -14.96 -3.74 -12.38
N LEU A 85 -13.85 -4.26 -12.91
CA LEU A 85 -13.84 -5.53 -13.67
C LEU A 85 -14.32 -6.70 -12.80
N ILE A 86 -13.87 -6.76 -11.54
CA ILE A 86 -14.31 -7.79 -10.60
C ILE A 86 -15.78 -7.59 -10.23
N GLY A 87 -16.20 -6.35 -9.93
CA GLY A 87 -17.59 -6.03 -9.63
C GLY A 87 -18.53 -6.39 -10.78
N LEU A 88 -18.17 -6.03 -12.01
CA LEU A 88 -18.94 -6.36 -13.21
C LEU A 88 -19.03 -7.86 -13.47
N SER A 89 -17.95 -8.61 -13.24
CA SER A 89 -17.98 -10.07 -13.41
C SER A 89 -18.77 -10.80 -12.31
N THR A 90 -18.91 -10.20 -11.13
CA THR A 90 -19.55 -10.80 -9.95
C THR A 90 -20.97 -10.30 -9.68
N LEU A 91 -21.43 -9.26 -10.39
CA LEU A 91 -22.77 -8.65 -10.27
C LEU A 91 -23.95 -9.63 -10.36
N ARG A 92 -23.76 -10.80 -10.96
CA ARG A 92 -24.78 -11.86 -11.12
C ARG A 92 -24.62 -13.02 -10.13
N LEU A 93 -23.64 -12.96 -9.23
CA LEU A 93 -23.32 -14.02 -8.29
C LEU A 93 -23.85 -13.71 -6.89
N ARG A 94 -23.97 -14.74 -6.05
CA ARG A 94 -24.23 -14.55 -4.61
C ARG A 94 -22.99 -13.99 -3.93
N GLU A 95 -23.20 -13.35 -2.79
CA GLU A 95 -22.18 -12.67 -1.98
C GLU A 95 -20.99 -13.58 -1.64
N ASP A 96 -21.24 -14.86 -1.36
CA ASP A 96 -20.19 -15.85 -1.08
C ASP A 96 -19.24 -16.09 -2.27
N TYR A 97 -19.73 -15.97 -3.50
CA TYR A 97 -18.89 -16.14 -4.68
C TYR A 97 -17.99 -14.93 -4.92
N LEU A 98 -18.39 -13.73 -4.52
CA LEU A 98 -17.53 -12.55 -4.57
C LEU A 98 -16.28 -12.78 -3.72
N ALA A 99 -16.44 -13.34 -2.52
CA ALA A 99 -15.33 -13.68 -1.65
C ALA A 99 -14.33 -14.63 -2.35
N ILE A 100 -14.82 -15.69 -3.01
CA ILE A 100 -13.98 -16.64 -3.75
C ILE A 100 -13.25 -15.96 -4.92
N VAL A 101 -13.97 -15.15 -5.71
CA VAL A 101 -13.39 -14.45 -6.86
C VAL A 101 -12.29 -13.48 -6.42
N THR A 102 -12.50 -12.74 -5.32
CA THR A 102 -11.48 -11.80 -4.82
C THR A 102 -10.22 -12.53 -4.35
N ILE A 103 -10.32 -13.69 -3.69
CA ILE A 103 -9.15 -14.53 -3.35
C ILE A 103 -8.40 -14.94 -4.62
N GLY A 104 -9.13 -15.46 -5.62
CA GLY A 104 -8.54 -15.90 -6.88
C GLY A 104 -7.80 -14.77 -7.58
N VAL A 105 -8.39 -13.58 -7.66
CA VAL A 105 -7.75 -12.43 -8.30
C VAL A 105 -6.54 -11.94 -7.51
N SER A 106 -6.62 -11.89 -6.18
CA SER A 106 -5.47 -11.51 -5.36
C SER A 106 -4.31 -12.48 -5.51
N GLU A 107 -4.60 -13.78 -5.62
CA GLU A 107 -3.57 -14.78 -5.85
C GLU A 107 -2.98 -14.68 -7.25
N LEU A 108 -3.79 -14.41 -8.27
CA LEU A 108 -3.28 -14.13 -9.62
C LEU A 108 -2.36 -12.92 -9.64
N VAL A 109 -2.74 -11.81 -8.99
CA VAL A 109 -1.89 -10.62 -8.87
C VAL A 109 -0.60 -10.94 -8.14
N ARG A 110 -0.65 -11.73 -7.05
CA ARG A 110 0.53 -12.17 -6.31
C ARG A 110 1.46 -13.01 -7.18
N LEU A 111 0.93 -13.97 -7.93
CA LEU A 111 1.70 -14.82 -8.82
C LEU A 111 2.36 -14.00 -9.95
N VAL A 112 1.62 -13.10 -10.59
CA VAL A 112 2.20 -12.19 -11.59
C VAL A 112 3.31 -11.35 -10.97
N ALA A 113 3.08 -10.75 -9.79
CA ALA A 113 4.08 -9.94 -9.11
C ALA A 113 5.34 -10.74 -8.71
N LEU A 114 5.23 -12.04 -8.45
CA LEU A 114 6.38 -12.89 -8.11
C LEU A 114 7.13 -13.42 -9.34
N ASN A 115 6.44 -13.63 -10.46
CA ASN A 115 7.03 -14.21 -11.67
C ASN A 115 7.54 -13.15 -12.67
N GLU A 116 6.97 -11.95 -12.69
CA GLU A 116 7.35 -10.89 -13.63
C GLU A 116 8.63 -10.16 -13.19
N GLU A 117 9.77 -10.85 -13.23
CA GLU A 117 11.06 -10.32 -12.78
C GLU A 117 11.49 -9.03 -13.48
N TRP A 118 11.14 -8.87 -14.77
CA TRP A 118 11.47 -7.67 -15.53
C TRP A 118 10.72 -6.44 -15.02
N LEU A 119 9.53 -6.62 -14.45
CA LEU A 119 8.64 -5.54 -14.01
C LEU A 119 8.74 -5.29 -12.51
N THR A 120 8.55 -6.32 -11.68
CA THR A 120 8.46 -6.20 -10.21
C THR A 120 9.74 -6.58 -9.48
N LYS A 121 10.73 -7.14 -10.20
CA LYS A 121 11.90 -7.83 -9.62
C LYS A 121 11.54 -9.11 -8.84
N GLY A 122 10.37 -9.69 -9.14
CA GLY A 122 9.92 -10.97 -8.60
C GLY A 122 9.88 -10.98 -7.07
N ALA A 123 10.38 -12.05 -6.46
CA ALA A 123 10.36 -12.23 -5.01
C ALA A 123 11.18 -11.18 -4.22
N LEU A 124 12.14 -10.50 -4.85
CA LEU A 124 12.94 -9.47 -4.18
C LEU A 124 12.17 -8.15 -4.00
N GLY A 125 11.20 -7.90 -4.88
CA GLY A 125 10.46 -6.64 -4.99
C GLY A 125 11.32 -5.45 -5.44
N LEU A 126 10.66 -4.33 -5.71
CA LEU A 126 11.33 -3.07 -6.02
C LEU A 126 11.88 -2.43 -4.75
N ARG A 127 13.17 -2.09 -4.78
CA ARG A 127 13.89 -1.40 -3.69
C ARG A 127 14.45 -0.08 -4.21
N GLN A 128 14.65 0.87 -3.31
CA GLN A 128 15.28 2.18 -3.61
C GLN A 128 14.54 2.99 -4.68
N TYR A 129 13.27 3.31 -4.41
CA TYR A 129 12.54 4.31 -5.19
C TYR A 129 12.74 5.72 -4.63
N PRO A 130 12.68 6.77 -5.45
CA PRO A 130 12.83 8.13 -4.99
C PRO A 130 11.70 8.49 -4.03
N LEU A 131 12.07 8.94 -2.82
CA LEU A 131 11.09 9.35 -1.84
C LEU A 131 10.48 10.69 -2.26
N PRO A 132 9.14 10.82 -2.27
CA PRO A 132 8.48 12.04 -2.72
C PRO A 132 8.76 13.25 -1.81
N LEU A 133 8.97 12.97 -0.53
CA LEU A 133 9.34 13.96 0.47
C LEU A 133 10.84 13.79 0.76
N ASN A 134 11.69 14.37 -0.08
CA ASN A 134 13.14 14.45 0.18
C ASN A 134 13.45 15.59 1.16
N ILE A 135 12.73 15.62 2.28
CA ILE A 135 12.94 16.58 3.37
C ILE A 135 13.93 15.93 4.33
N GLU A 136 15.06 16.58 4.61
CA GLU A 136 15.95 16.18 5.69
C GLU A 136 15.17 16.23 7.01
N ALA A 137 14.67 15.07 7.43
CA ALA A 137 13.74 14.97 8.53
C ALA A 137 14.49 15.21 9.85
N ASN A 138 14.53 16.46 10.28
CA ASN A 138 14.94 16.85 11.62
C ASN A 138 14.04 16.17 12.66
N LEU A 139 14.56 15.94 13.88
CA LEU A 139 13.81 15.35 15.01
C LEU A 139 12.38 15.94 15.18
N PRO A 140 12.14 17.27 15.11
CA PRO A 140 10.79 17.83 15.19
C PRO A 140 9.88 17.41 14.04
N ILE A 141 10.39 17.33 12.79
CA ILE A 141 9.60 16.92 11.63
C ILE A 141 9.21 15.45 11.74
N LYS A 142 10.13 14.60 12.20
CA LYS A 142 9.86 13.19 12.48
C LYS A 142 8.73 13.02 13.51
N LEU A 143 8.82 13.76 14.62
CA LEU A 143 7.80 13.73 15.67
C LEU A 143 6.46 14.27 15.18
N PHE A 144 6.46 15.31 14.35
CA PHE A 144 5.25 15.85 13.74
C PHE A 144 4.56 14.85 12.80
N LEU A 145 5.32 14.16 11.94
CA LEU A 145 4.79 13.12 11.06
C LEU A 145 4.21 11.94 11.84
N ILE A 146 4.89 11.52 12.93
CA ILE A 146 4.37 10.51 13.85
C ILE A 146 3.04 11.01 14.43
N ALA A 147 3.00 12.22 15.01
CA ALA A 147 1.79 12.75 15.63
C ALA A 147 0.59 12.80 14.66
N ILE A 148 0.81 13.22 13.41
CA ILE A 148 -0.24 13.18 12.37
C ILE A 148 -0.72 11.74 12.12
N LEU A 149 0.20 10.81 11.85
CA LEU A 149 -0.16 9.43 11.55
C LEU A 149 -0.79 8.69 12.73
N THR A 150 -0.49 9.09 13.97
CA THR A 150 -1.08 8.48 15.16
C THR A 150 -2.47 9.06 15.49
N LEU A 151 -2.79 10.23 14.94
CA LEU A 151 -4.05 10.93 15.18
C LEU A 151 -5.10 10.66 14.09
N LEU A 152 -4.66 10.18 12.92
CA LEU A 152 -5.49 9.71 11.79
C LEU A 152 -6.02 8.30 12.04
#